data_AF-A0A3D1R320-F1
#
_entry.id   AF-A0A3D1R320-F1
#
_cell.length_a   1.000
_cell.length_b   1.000
_cell.length_c   1.000
_cell.angle_alpha   90.00
_cell.angle_beta   90.00
_cell.angle_gamma   90.00
#
_symmetry.space_group_name_H-M   'P 1'
#
loop_
_entity.id
_entity.type
_entity.pdbx_description
1 polymer ?
#
loop_
_entity_poly.entity_id
_entity_poly.type
_entity_poly.pdbx_seq_one_letter_code
_entity_poly.pdbx_strand_id
1 'polypeptide(L)'
;TIGIGAGMHCDGQVLVCYDALGMNPDFSPKFVKAYADLFSTITAATRQYIGEVKASEFPAESQSFHSKTIRLVKGDDGEEGEEGEKGPIYGVPC
;
A
#
# COMPACT_ATOMS: atom_id res chain seq x y z
N THR A 1 -6.53 -34.36 -13.84
CA THR A 1 -7.47 -33.28 -13.51
C THR A 1 -6.90 -32.34 -12.49
N ILE A 2 -7.08 -31.03 -12.68
CA ILE A 2 -6.79 -30.01 -11.69
C ILE A 2 -8.11 -29.62 -11.01
N GLY A 3 -8.18 -29.77 -9.69
CA GLY A 3 -9.40 -29.52 -8.91
C GLY A 3 -9.33 -28.20 -8.13
N ILE A 4 -10.49 -27.58 -7.95
CA ILE A 4 -10.74 -26.56 -6.92
C ILE A 4 -11.97 -27.01 -6.13
N GLY A 5 -11.80 -27.38 -4.86
CA GLY A 5 -12.88 -27.93 -4.05
C GLY A 5 -13.44 -29.29 -4.52
N ALA A 6 -12.75 -30.00 -5.42
CA ALA A 6 -13.16 -31.30 -5.97
C ALA A 6 -12.68 -32.51 -5.13
N GLY A 7 -12.17 -32.26 -3.91
CA GLY A 7 -11.58 -33.29 -3.05
C GLY A 7 -10.17 -33.71 -3.47
N MET A 8 -9.62 -34.71 -2.78
CA MET A 8 -8.21 -35.12 -2.91
C MET A 8 -7.91 -35.97 -4.16
N HIS A 9 -8.93 -36.47 -4.86
CA HIS A 9 -8.76 -37.42 -5.98
C HIS A 9 -8.49 -36.71 -7.33
N CYS A 10 -7.77 -35.59 -7.30
CA CYS A 10 -7.29 -34.88 -8.48
C CYS A 10 -5.77 -34.94 -8.53
N ASP A 11 -5.19 -34.94 -9.73
CA ASP A 11 -3.72 -34.96 -9.93
C ASP A 11 -3.04 -33.68 -9.41
N GLY A 12 -3.79 -32.59 -9.28
CA GLY A 12 -3.33 -31.33 -8.71
C GLY A 12 -4.49 -30.48 -8.20
N GLN A 13 -4.16 -29.44 -7.43
CA GLN A 13 -5.12 -28.50 -6.87
C GLN A 13 -4.80 -27.08 -7.33
N VAL A 14 -5.84 -26.28 -7.52
CA VAL A 14 -5.73 -24.84 -7.79
C VAL A 14 -6.55 -24.08 -6.76
N LEU A 15 -6.02 -22.94 -6.32
CA LEU A 15 -6.66 -22.04 -5.38
C LEU A 15 -6.41 -20.60 -5.83
N VAL A 16 -7.37 -19.70 -5.61
CA VAL A 16 -7.19 -18.28 -5.88
C VAL A 16 -6.20 -17.72 -4.86
N CYS A 17 -5.15 -17.02 -5.31
CA CYS A 17 -4.11 -16.50 -4.43
C CYS A 17 -4.68 -15.58 -3.32
N TYR A 18 -5.68 -14.77 -3.64
CA TYR A 18 -6.34 -13.87 -2.68
C TYR A 18 -7.03 -14.62 -1.55
N ASP A 19 -7.71 -15.72 -1.87
CA ASP A 19 -8.41 -16.58 -0.91
C ASP A 19 -7.40 -17.38 -0.08
N ALA A 20 -6.34 -17.88 -0.71
CA ALA A 20 -5.25 -18.57 -0.04
C ALA A 20 -4.51 -17.67 0.96
N LEU A 21 -4.37 -16.39 0.65
CA LEU A 21 -3.65 -15.41 1.48
C LEU A 21 -4.56 -14.61 2.43
N GLY A 22 -5.87 -14.90 2.46
CA GLY A 22 -6.81 -14.28 3.39
C GLY A 22 -6.92 -12.76 3.20
N MET A 23 -6.95 -12.27 1.96
CA MET A 23 -7.12 -10.82 1.70
C MET A 23 -8.57 -10.34 1.85
N ASN A 24 -9.56 -11.24 1.74
CA ASN A 24 -10.97 -10.91 1.89
C ASN A 24 -11.56 -11.61 3.13
N PRO A 25 -11.87 -10.88 4.22
CA PRO A 25 -12.38 -11.47 5.46
C PRO A 25 -13.84 -11.91 5.35
N ASP A 26 -14.62 -11.30 4.46
CA ASP A 26 -16.07 -11.55 4.35
C ASP A 26 -16.41 -12.69 3.39
N PHE A 27 -15.43 -13.13 2.59
CA PHE A 27 -15.61 -14.16 1.57
C PHE A 27 -14.58 -15.27 1.72
N SER A 28 -14.97 -16.35 2.41
CA SER A 28 -14.16 -17.57 2.52
C SER A 28 -15.02 -18.80 2.19
N PRO A 29 -14.96 -19.30 0.94
CA PRO A 29 -15.64 -20.53 0.57
C PRO A 29 -15.16 -21.73 1.39
N LYS A 30 -16.04 -22.69 1.67
CA LYS A 30 -15.76 -23.85 2.57
C LYS A 30 -14.57 -24.72 2.16
N PHE A 31 -14.16 -24.69 0.89
CA PHE A 31 -13.03 -25.47 0.37
C PHE A 31 -11.69 -24.72 0.45
N VAL A 32 -11.71 -23.45 0.86
CA VAL A 32 -10.52 -22.61 0.98
C VAL A 32 -9.88 -22.82 2.35
N LYS A 33 -8.56 -22.95 2.35
CA LYS A 33 -7.74 -22.83 3.55
C LYS A 33 -6.92 -21.54 3.43
N ALA A 34 -7.13 -20.60 4.35
CA ALA A 34 -6.28 -19.43 4.47
C ALA A 34 -4.93 -19.85 5.09
N TYR A 35 -3.83 -19.50 4.41
CA TYR A 35 -2.46 -19.72 4.86
C TYR A 35 -1.86 -18.47 5.52
N ALA A 36 -2.47 -17.30 5.30
CA ALA A 36 -2.09 -16.03 5.92
C ALA A 36 -3.35 -15.17 6.16
N ASP A 37 -3.21 -14.14 6.99
CA ASP A 37 -4.19 -13.06 7.17
C ASP A 37 -3.58 -11.76 6.65
N LEU A 38 -3.62 -11.59 5.32
CA LEU A 38 -3.14 -10.37 4.70
C LEU A 38 -4.11 -9.21 4.86
N PHE A 39 -5.40 -9.46 5.10
CA PHE A 39 -6.35 -8.38 5.34
C PHE A 39 -5.93 -7.51 6.54
N SER A 40 -5.66 -8.14 7.69
CA SER A 40 -5.21 -7.40 8.88
C SER A 40 -3.85 -6.75 8.67
N THR A 41 -2.91 -7.47 8.04
CA THR A 41 -1.56 -7.00 7.75
C THR A 41 -1.58 -5.75 6.86
N ILE A 42 -2.31 -5.78 5.74
CA ILE A 42 -2.45 -4.65 4.82
C ILE A 42 -3.15 -3.48 5.51
N THR A 43 -4.19 -3.75 6.30
CA THR A 43 -4.91 -2.72 7.03
C THR A 43 -4.00 -2.01 8.03
N ALA A 44 -3.18 -2.76 8.77
CA ALA A 44 -2.24 -2.22 9.73
C ALA A 44 -1.16 -1.37 9.05
N ALA A 45 -0.53 -1.90 7.99
CA ALA A 45 0.48 -1.19 7.22
C ALA A 45 -0.06 0.11 6.61
N THR A 46 -1.29 0.08 6.08
CA THR A 46 -1.95 1.27 5.51
C THR A 46 -2.20 2.33 6.60
N ARG A 47 -2.65 1.92 7.79
CA ARG A 47 -2.86 2.85 8.92
C ARG A 47 -1.55 3.47 9.40
N GLN A 48 -0.49 2.66 9.47
CA GLN A 48 0.84 3.13 9.83
C GLN A 48 1.31 4.19 8.83
N TYR A 49 1.25 3.91 7.54
CA TYR A 49 1.59 4.86 6.48
C TYR A 49 0.81 6.18 6.61
N ILE A 50 -0.51 6.11 6.83
CA ILE A 50 -1.34 7.31 7.04
C ILE A 50 -0.87 8.09 8.27
N GLY A 51 -0.49 7.40 9.35
CA GLY A 51 0.06 8.01 10.56
C GLY A 51 1.36 8.76 10.27
N GLU A 52 2.31 8.11 9.61
CA GLU A 52 3.62 8.66 9.27
C GLU A 52 3.48 9.88 8.33
N VAL A 53 2.57 9.84 7.34
CA VAL A 53 2.29 10.98 6.45
C VAL A 53 1.68 12.15 7.23
N LYS A 54 0.72 11.89 8.13
CA LYS A 54 0.10 12.96 8.94
C LYS A 54 1.06 13.58 9.95
N ALA A 55 2.04 12.81 10.41
CA ALA A 55 3.10 13.28 11.29
C ALA A 55 4.27 13.94 10.54
N SER A 56 4.22 14.00 9.21
CA SER A 56 5.33 14.46 8.35
C SER A 56 6.63 13.67 8.56
N GLU A 57 6.54 12.42 9.03
CA GLU A 57 7.66 11.49 9.16
C GLU A 57 7.97 10.79 7.83
N PHE A 58 6.93 10.57 7.02
CA PHE A 58 7.05 10.11 5.65
C PHE A 58 6.70 11.24 4.66
N PRO A 59 7.50 11.46 3.59
CA PRO A 59 8.74 10.76 3.26
C PRO A 59 9.94 11.24 4.08
N ALA A 60 10.79 10.32 4.54
CA ALA A 60 12.05 10.67 5.16
C ALA A 60 13.08 11.15 4.12
N GLU A 61 14.18 11.76 4.56
CA GLU A 61 15.28 12.19 3.68
C GLU A 61 15.83 11.03 2.83
N SER A 62 15.96 9.84 3.43
CA SER A 62 16.41 8.62 2.75
C SER A 62 15.42 8.10 1.69
N GLN A 63 14.17 8.55 1.72
CA GLN A 63 13.10 8.21 0.78
C GLN A 63 12.84 9.36 -0.20
N SER A 64 13.64 10.43 -0.14
CA SER A 64 13.49 11.63 -0.96
C SER A 64 14.63 11.75 -1.97
N PHE A 65 14.28 11.97 -3.24
CA PHE A 65 15.26 12.22 -4.28
C PHE A 65 15.78 13.66 -4.24
N HIS A 66 17.09 13.82 -4.13
CA HIS A 66 17.76 15.12 -4.23
C HIS A 66 18.40 15.25 -5.62
N SER A 67 17.63 15.66 -6.62
CA SER A 67 18.19 15.94 -7.95
C SER A 67 18.33 17.45 -8.16
N LYS A 68 19.54 17.92 -8.50
CA LYS A 68 19.81 19.31 -8.92
C LYS A 68 19.07 19.72 -10.21
N THR A 69 18.48 18.77 -10.93
CA THR A 69 17.80 18.98 -12.22
C THR A 69 16.28 18.93 -12.12
N ILE A 70 15.72 18.54 -10.96
CA ILE A 70 14.26 18.62 -10.75
C ILE A 70 13.89 20.08 -10.49
N ARG A 71 13.04 20.65 -11.34
CA ARG A 71 12.39 21.94 -11.05
C ARG A 71 11.32 21.71 -10.00
N LEU A 72 11.62 22.10 -8.77
CA LEU A 72 10.64 22.15 -7.69
C LEU A 72 9.67 23.28 -8.01
N VAL A 73 8.43 22.92 -8.38
CA VAL A 73 7.36 23.90 -8.55
C VAL A 73 6.77 24.14 -7.17
N LYS A 74 6.81 25.40 -6.70
CA LYS A 74 6.11 25.82 -5.50
C LYS A 74 4.61 25.65 -5.78
N GLY A 75 3.90 24.90 -4.96
CA GLY A 75 2.44 24.90 -5.01
C GLY A 75 1.96 26.32 -4.73
N ASP A 76 1.21 26.91 -5.65
CA ASP A 76 0.56 28.21 -5.47
C ASP A 76 -0.63 28.01 -4.52
N ASP A 77 -0.33 27.84 -3.24
CA ASP A 77 -1.32 28.09 -2.20
C ASP A 77 -1.29 29.60 -1.98
N GLY A 78 -2.21 30.29 -2.64
CA GLY A 78 -2.43 31.71 -2.42
C GLY A 78 -2.80 31.93 -0.96
N GLU A 79 -1.84 32.39 -0.17
CA GLU A 79 -2.00 33.32 0.96
C GLU A 79 -0.60 33.77 1.43
N GLU A 80 -0.36 35.07 1.41
CA GLU A 80 0.85 35.70 1.95
C GLU A 80 0.84 35.58 3.48
N GLY A 81 1.76 34.79 4.03
CA GLY A 81 1.96 34.63 5.47
C GLY A 81 3.40 34.25 5.82
N GLU A 82 4.05 35.16 6.54
CA GLU A 82 5.32 35.17 7.29
C GLU A 82 6.46 34.16 7.00
N GLU A 83 7.67 34.74 6.89
CA GLU A 83 8.98 34.07 6.79
C GLU A 83 9.15 32.93 7.81
N GLY A 84 9.13 31.68 7.34
CA GLY A 84 9.68 30.57 8.11
C GLY A 84 9.26 29.16 7.69
N GLU A 85 8.09 28.99 7.09
CA GLU A 85 7.59 27.65 6.76
C GLU A 85 7.76 27.33 5.28
N LYS A 86 8.74 26.47 4.96
CA LYS A 86 8.90 25.92 3.62
C LYS A 86 7.74 24.97 3.35
N GLY A 87 6.77 25.43 2.56
CA GLY A 87 5.64 24.63 2.10
C GLY A 87 6.06 23.34 1.40
N PRO A 88 5.13 22.37 1.29
CA PRO A 88 5.45 21.00 0.88
C PRO A 88 5.92 20.96 -0.58
N ILE A 89 7.06 20.30 -0.77
CA ILE A 89 7.72 20.13 -2.07
C ILE A 89 7.32 18.76 -2.63
N TYR A 90 6.67 18.73 -3.81
CA TYR A 90 6.34 17.48 -4.49
C TYR A 90 7.16 17.32 -5.77
N GLY A 91 7.71 16.11 -5.97
CA GLY A 91 8.41 15.74 -7.20
C GLY A 91 7.42 15.32 -8.28
N VAL A 92 7.39 16.03 -9.40
CA VAL A 92 6.63 15.63 -10.59
C VAL A 92 7.63 15.03 -11.60
N PRO A 93 7.43 13.79 -12.08
CA PRO A 93 8.23 13.26 -13.17
C PRO A 93 7.94 14.07 -14.45
N CYS A 94 8.99 14.45 -15.17
CA CYS A 94 8.91 15.14 -16.45
C CYS A 94 8.13 14.33 -17.50
#